data_AF-A0A4P6U584-F1
#
_entry.id   AF-A0A4P6U584-F1
#
_cell.length_a   1.000
_cell.length_b   1.000
_cell.length_c   1.000
_cell.angle_alpha   90.00
_cell.angle_beta   90.00
_cell.angle_gamma   90.00
#
_symmetry.space_group_name_H-M   'P 1'
#
loop_
_entity.id
_entity.type
_entity.pdbx_description
1 polymer ?
#
loop_
_entity_poly.entity_id
_entity_poly.type
_entity_poly.pdbx_seq_one_letter_code
_entity_poly.pdbx_strand_id
1 'polypeptide(L)'
;MEPLTLLNHWLDTAPLRSSSRIEYEREITRWLTWCAAQHPPINPFDISIEDIAAWCAGYLTDQLDGRPFNGPDALTHIAQHHPAAALTHDRRITALTQWHEAAKQHGAIRLVPDLTMLRSGLDRDANPPRRLTPPERAMLFYCIGMWGPDHARHYRRDRLVAFLLLEGLRPAEVTRVDIRHLYDVQDGTWEVRAPDYEYEAVGKKHVLESLTVAALKAYLPHRIRPAEGVHALILGQGGRPITTDYPNKLVRQIVSTEPSLAQRQPPVTADTIAHTGFWDTPVGG
;
A
#
# COMPACT_ATOMS: atom_id res chain seq x y z
N MET A 1 2.77 -27.31 -21.03
CA MET A 1 1.76 -26.82 -20.07
C MET A 1 1.20 -25.53 -20.64
N GLU A 2 -0.11 -25.35 -20.68
CA GLU A 2 -0.73 -24.12 -21.19
C GLU A 2 -0.40 -22.91 -20.29
N PRO A 3 -0.12 -21.71 -20.84
CA PRO A 3 0.30 -20.54 -20.04
C PRO A 3 -0.69 -20.12 -18.95
N LEU A 4 -2.00 -20.13 -19.23
CA LEU A 4 -3.03 -19.82 -18.24
C LEU A 4 -3.15 -20.91 -17.16
N THR A 5 -2.91 -22.17 -17.53
CA THR A 5 -2.88 -23.28 -16.55
C THR A 5 -1.71 -23.13 -15.59
N LEU A 6 -0.53 -22.75 -16.12
CA LEU A 6 0.63 -22.43 -15.30
C LEU A 6 0.34 -21.26 -14.35
N LEU A 7 -0.28 -20.18 -14.84
CA LEU A 7 -0.65 -19.03 -14.01
C LEU A 7 -1.54 -19.46 -12.84
N ASN A 8 -2.65 -20.16 -13.12
CA ASN A 8 -3.57 -20.60 -12.08
C ASN A 8 -2.88 -21.51 -11.06
N HIS A 9 -2.13 -22.49 -11.54
CA HIS A 9 -1.40 -23.42 -10.67
C HIS A 9 -0.37 -22.70 -9.78
N TRP A 10 0.39 -21.77 -10.35
CA TRP A 10 1.37 -20.97 -9.61
C TRP A 10 0.69 -20.09 -8.55
N LEU A 11 -0.41 -19.43 -8.91
CA LEU A 11 -1.16 -18.61 -7.95
C LEU A 11 -1.79 -19.44 -6.83
N ASP A 12 -2.16 -20.70 -7.08
CA ASP A 12 -2.70 -21.63 -6.08
C ASP A 12 -1.66 -22.20 -5.13
N THR A 13 -0.44 -22.43 -5.62
CA THR A 13 0.60 -23.15 -4.86
C THR A 13 1.69 -22.26 -4.27
N ALA A 14 1.90 -21.06 -4.80
CA ALA A 14 2.92 -20.15 -4.28
C ALA A 14 2.49 -19.49 -2.96
N PRO A 15 3.41 -19.26 -2.02
CA PRO A 15 3.14 -18.58 -0.75
C PRO A 15 3.00 -17.06 -0.94
N LEU A 16 2.04 -16.63 -1.75
CA LEU A 16 1.76 -15.24 -2.08
C LEU A 16 0.72 -14.67 -1.12
N ARG A 17 0.87 -13.39 -0.77
CA ARG A 17 -0.22 -12.63 -0.13
C ARG A 17 -1.34 -12.43 -1.14
N SER A 18 -2.59 -12.40 -0.68
CA SER A 18 -3.78 -12.16 -1.49
C SER A 18 -3.68 -10.91 -2.39
N SER A 19 -3.15 -9.81 -1.87
CA SER A 19 -2.91 -8.59 -2.67
C SER A 19 -1.91 -8.81 -3.82
N SER A 20 -0.85 -9.59 -3.57
CA SER A 20 0.15 -9.93 -4.59
C SER A 20 -0.43 -10.92 -5.61
N ARG A 21 -1.28 -11.84 -5.16
CA ARG A 21 -2.01 -12.78 -6.01
C ARG A 21 -2.89 -12.05 -7.02
N ILE A 22 -3.72 -11.12 -6.56
CA ILE A 22 -4.59 -10.30 -7.43
C ILE A 22 -3.76 -9.46 -8.41
N GLU A 23 -2.65 -8.89 -7.95
CA GLU A 23 -1.76 -8.11 -8.81
C GLU A 23 -1.12 -8.98 -9.90
N TYR A 24 -0.59 -10.14 -9.55
CA TYR A 24 0.03 -11.06 -10.52
C TYR A 24 -1.01 -11.65 -11.48
N GLU A 25 -2.17 -12.07 -10.99
CA GLU A 25 -3.27 -12.53 -11.84
C GLU A 25 -3.63 -11.48 -12.89
N ARG A 26 -3.81 -10.22 -12.47
CA ARG A 26 -4.17 -9.13 -13.37
C ARG A 26 -3.08 -8.85 -14.40
N GLU A 27 -1.83 -8.66 -13.98
CA GLU A 27 -0.77 -8.29 -14.92
C GLU A 27 -0.39 -9.44 -15.86
N ILE A 28 -0.34 -10.69 -15.37
CA ILE A 28 -0.01 -11.84 -16.23
C ILE A 28 -1.17 -12.17 -17.18
N THR A 29 -2.42 -12.09 -16.74
CA THR A 29 -3.56 -12.30 -17.66
C THR A 29 -3.56 -11.29 -18.80
N ARG A 30 -3.24 -10.02 -18.52
CA ARG A 30 -3.09 -8.98 -19.54
C ARG A 30 -1.97 -9.28 -20.53
N TRP A 31 -0.83 -9.74 -20.02
CA TRP A 31 0.30 -10.17 -20.86
C TRP A 31 -0.09 -11.33 -21.77
N LEU A 32 -0.64 -12.40 -21.22
CA LEU A 32 -1.05 -13.59 -21.98
C LEU A 32 -2.12 -13.26 -23.04
N THR A 33 -3.04 -12.35 -22.70
CA THR A 33 -4.04 -11.83 -23.65
C THR A 33 -3.37 -11.06 -24.79
N TRP A 34 -2.39 -10.22 -24.48
CA TRP A 34 -1.64 -9.46 -25.49
C TRP A 34 -0.85 -10.39 -26.42
N CYS A 35 -0.18 -11.41 -25.88
CA CYS A 35 0.54 -12.42 -26.68
C CYS A 35 -0.39 -13.14 -27.65
N ALA A 36 -1.57 -13.56 -27.18
CA ALA A 36 -2.57 -14.24 -27.99
C ALA A 36 -3.18 -13.34 -29.09
N ALA A 37 -3.21 -12.02 -28.87
CA ALA A 37 -3.75 -11.05 -29.81
C ALA A 37 -2.76 -10.64 -30.93
N GLN A 38 -1.49 -11.05 -30.86
CA GLN A 38 -0.52 -10.76 -31.90
C GLN A 38 -0.77 -11.58 -33.17
N HIS A 39 -0.26 -11.11 -34.30
CA HIS A 39 -0.42 -11.76 -35.61
C HIS A 39 0.95 -11.92 -36.29
N PRO A 40 1.57 -13.12 -36.27
CA PRO A 40 1.08 -14.34 -35.60
C PRO A 40 1.10 -14.21 -34.06
N PRO A 41 0.31 -15.04 -33.34
CA PRO A 41 0.34 -15.07 -31.88
C PRO A 41 1.75 -15.35 -31.37
N ILE A 42 2.16 -14.63 -30.32
CA ILE A 42 3.47 -14.80 -29.69
C ILE A 42 3.36 -15.88 -28.63
N ASN A 43 4.32 -16.81 -28.62
CA ASN A 43 4.41 -17.81 -27.56
C ASN A 43 4.99 -17.16 -26.28
N PRO A 44 4.25 -17.06 -25.16
CA PRO A 44 4.73 -16.37 -23.96
C PRO A 44 5.92 -17.08 -23.27
N PHE A 45 6.30 -18.29 -23.69
CA PHE A 45 7.49 -19.00 -23.22
C PHE A 45 8.74 -18.78 -24.11
N ASP A 46 8.55 -18.21 -25.29
CA ASP A 46 9.61 -17.94 -26.28
C ASP A 46 9.48 -16.48 -26.72
N ILE A 47 9.83 -15.59 -25.79
CA ILE A 47 9.65 -14.14 -25.93
C ILE A 47 10.98 -13.42 -25.96
N SER A 48 11.01 -12.33 -26.71
CA SER A 48 12.12 -11.40 -26.71
C SER A 48 11.86 -10.25 -25.73
N ILE A 49 12.92 -9.49 -25.42
CA ILE A 49 12.80 -8.30 -24.59
C ILE A 49 11.98 -7.21 -25.31
N GLU A 50 12.03 -7.19 -26.65
CA GLU A 50 11.28 -6.29 -27.51
C GLU A 50 9.77 -6.55 -27.44
N ASP A 51 9.34 -7.82 -27.31
CA ASP A 51 7.92 -8.16 -27.16
C ASP A 51 7.35 -7.59 -25.85
N ILE A 52 8.09 -7.73 -24.76
CA ILE A 52 7.71 -7.17 -23.46
C ILE A 52 7.75 -5.64 -23.52
N ALA A 53 8.74 -5.06 -24.20
CA ALA A 53 8.82 -3.61 -24.37
C ALA A 53 7.61 -3.08 -25.15
N ALA A 54 7.20 -3.75 -26.23
CA ALA A 54 6.04 -3.39 -27.03
C ALA A 54 4.73 -3.47 -26.23
N TRP A 55 4.56 -4.50 -25.41
CA TRP A 55 3.43 -4.60 -24.49
C TRP A 55 3.41 -3.47 -23.46
N CYS A 56 4.55 -3.21 -22.81
CA CYS A 56 4.66 -2.14 -21.81
C CYS A 56 4.42 -0.74 -22.40
N ALA A 57 4.88 -0.50 -23.63
CA ALA A 57 4.73 0.79 -24.31
C ALA A 57 3.25 1.24 -24.41
N GLY A 58 2.33 0.30 -24.58
CA GLY A 58 0.89 0.57 -24.64
C GLY A 58 0.30 1.16 -23.34
N TYR A 59 1.01 1.05 -22.20
CA TYR A 59 0.59 1.62 -20.92
C TYR A 59 1.31 2.92 -20.55
N LEU A 60 2.27 3.34 -21.37
CA LEU A 60 3.15 4.49 -21.09
C LEU A 60 2.99 5.62 -22.09
N THR A 61 2.10 5.48 -23.08
CA THR A 61 1.92 6.44 -24.18
C THR A 61 1.69 7.86 -23.66
N ASP A 62 0.83 8.03 -22.66
CA ASP A 62 0.52 9.34 -22.07
C ASP A 62 1.69 9.92 -21.25
N GLN A 63 2.54 9.07 -20.65
CA GLN A 63 3.67 9.49 -19.80
C GLN A 63 4.99 9.64 -20.57
N LEU A 64 4.97 9.30 -21.86
CA LEU A 64 6.10 9.47 -22.76
C LEU A 64 6.04 10.79 -23.53
N ASP A 65 4.97 11.58 -23.41
CA ASP A 65 4.79 12.87 -24.11
C ASP A 65 5.07 12.75 -25.63
N GLY A 66 4.61 11.66 -26.25
CA GLY A 66 4.83 11.37 -27.67
C GLY A 66 6.20 10.79 -28.03
N ARG A 67 7.08 10.52 -27.04
CA ARG A 67 8.36 9.85 -27.26
C ARG A 67 8.16 8.35 -27.50
N PRO A 68 8.98 7.71 -28.35
CA PRO A 68 8.97 6.27 -28.49
C PRO A 68 9.51 5.58 -27.24
N PHE A 69 8.94 4.43 -26.88
CA PHE A 69 9.50 3.54 -25.87
C PHE A 69 10.56 2.64 -26.49
N ASN A 70 11.74 3.19 -26.79
CA ASN A 70 12.79 2.53 -27.58
C ASN A 70 14.10 2.30 -26.82
N GLY A 71 14.15 2.54 -25.51
CA GLY A 71 15.33 2.26 -24.71
C GLY A 71 15.35 2.86 -23.30
N PRO A 72 16.49 2.76 -22.61
CA PRO A 72 16.67 3.23 -21.22
C PRO A 72 16.39 4.72 -21.01
N ASP A 73 16.55 5.55 -22.03
CA ASP A 73 16.28 7.00 -21.96
C ASP A 73 14.79 7.28 -21.74
N ALA A 74 13.90 6.49 -22.34
CA ALA A 74 12.46 6.60 -22.15
C ALA A 74 12.06 6.25 -20.71
N LEU A 75 12.68 5.20 -20.15
CA LEU A 75 12.48 4.81 -18.75
C LEU A 75 13.03 5.86 -17.77
N THR A 76 14.18 6.47 -18.09
CA THR A 76 14.75 7.57 -17.31
C THR A 76 13.83 8.78 -17.29
N HIS A 77 13.27 9.14 -18.46
CA HIS A 77 12.30 10.23 -18.56
C HIS A 77 11.04 9.97 -17.71
N ILE A 78 10.44 8.77 -17.83
CA ILE A 78 9.27 8.42 -17.01
C ILE A 78 9.64 8.42 -15.52
N ALA A 79 10.82 7.92 -15.14
CA ALA A 79 11.25 7.93 -13.74
C ALA A 79 11.38 9.35 -13.17
N GLN A 80 11.86 10.31 -13.98
CA GLN A 80 12.06 11.70 -13.57
C GLN A 80 10.76 12.51 -13.52
N HIS A 81 9.89 12.35 -14.51
CA HIS A 81 8.71 13.19 -14.69
C HIS A 81 7.41 12.52 -14.18
N HIS A 82 7.37 11.20 -14.15
CA HIS A 82 6.19 10.39 -13.81
C HIS A 82 6.55 9.19 -12.89
N PRO A 83 7.13 9.43 -11.70
CA PRO A 83 7.66 8.37 -10.84
C PRO A 83 6.62 7.32 -10.43
N ALA A 84 5.35 7.69 -10.28
CA ALA A 84 4.27 6.74 -10.00
C ALA A 84 4.00 5.77 -11.16
N ALA A 85 4.14 6.25 -12.41
CA ALA A 85 4.01 5.42 -13.60
C ALA A 85 5.21 4.48 -13.75
N ALA A 86 6.42 4.98 -13.51
CA ALA A 86 7.64 4.17 -13.48
C ALA A 86 7.57 3.05 -12.42
N LEU A 87 7.11 3.33 -11.19
CA LEU A 87 6.90 2.29 -10.17
C LEU A 87 5.83 1.26 -10.59
N THR A 88 4.79 1.70 -11.28
CA THR A 88 3.74 0.78 -11.79
C THR A 88 4.30 -0.10 -12.91
N HIS A 89 5.13 0.45 -13.79
CA HIS A 89 5.86 -0.29 -14.80
C HIS A 89 6.79 -1.34 -14.18
N ASP A 90 7.62 -0.96 -13.20
CA ASP A 90 8.53 -1.90 -12.52
C ASP A 90 7.80 -3.02 -11.76
N ARG A 91 6.56 -2.76 -11.28
CA ARG A 91 5.67 -3.81 -10.74
C ARG A 91 5.24 -4.82 -11.80
N ARG A 92 4.92 -4.37 -13.02
CA ARG A 92 4.61 -5.28 -14.15
C ARG A 92 5.81 -6.13 -14.52
N ILE A 93 7.00 -5.52 -14.64
CA ILE A 93 8.24 -6.26 -14.89
C ILE A 93 8.49 -7.29 -13.78
N THR A 94 8.25 -6.93 -12.52
CA THR A 94 8.35 -7.86 -11.40
C THR A 94 7.36 -9.03 -11.51
N ALA A 95 6.09 -8.77 -11.86
CA ALA A 95 5.12 -9.83 -12.08
C ALA A 95 5.57 -10.80 -13.18
N LEU A 96 6.02 -10.27 -14.33
CA LEU A 96 6.54 -11.08 -15.44
C LEU A 96 7.75 -11.91 -15.03
N THR A 97 8.73 -11.33 -14.33
CA THR A 97 9.90 -12.07 -13.84
C THR A 97 9.48 -13.23 -12.94
N GLN A 98 8.55 -13.00 -12.01
CA GLN A 98 8.09 -14.04 -11.09
C GLN A 98 7.32 -15.16 -11.81
N TRP A 99 6.48 -14.82 -12.78
CA TRP A 99 5.77 -15.82 -13.58
C TRP A 99 6.72 -16.66 -14.44
N HIS A 100 7.75 -16.05 -15.03
CA HIS A 100 8.77 -16.82 -15.78
C HIS A 100 9.66 -17.67 -14.87
N GLU A 101 9.96 -17.23 -13.65
CA GLU A 101 10.63 -18.10 -12.67
C GLU A 101 9.75 -19.30 -12.30
N ALA A 102 8.43 -19.09 -12.14
CA ALA A 102 7.49 -20.19 -11.98
C ALA A 102 7.47 -21.11 -13.22
N ALA A 103 7.48 -20.56 -14.43
CA ALA A 103 7.57 -21.33 -15.67
C ALA A 103 8.82 -22.20 -15.72
N LYS A 104 9.97 -21.67 -15.29
CA LYS A 104 11.23 -22.41 -15.19
C LYS A 104 11.15 -23.51 -14.14
N GLN A 105 10.61 -23.23 -12.96
CA GLN A 105 10.43 -24.23 -11.88
C GLN A 105 9.54 -25.40 -12.32
N HIS A 106 8.55 -25.14 -13.18
CA HIS A 106 7.67 -26.15 -13.76
C HIS A 106 8.20 -26.77 -15.06
N GLY A 107 9.43 -26.43 -15.47
CA GLY A 107 10.08 -26.98 -16.66
C GLY A 107 9.49 -26.50 -18.00
N ALA A 108 8.67 -25.45 -18.01
CA ALA A 108 8.11 -24.88 -19.24
C ALA A 108 9.15 -24.07 -20.03
N ILE A 109 10.14 -23.48 -19.36
CA ILE A 109 11.29 -22.80 -19.97
C ILE A 109 12.58 -23.23 -19.28
N ARG A 110 13.70 -23.10 -20.00
CA ARG A 110 15.03 -23.41 -19.45
C ARG A 110 15.65 -22.22 -18.71
N LEU A 111 15.48 -21.01 -19.24
CA LEU A 111 16.08 -19.78 -18.73
C LEU A 111 15.00 -18.72 -18.58
N VAL A 112 15.08 -17.94 -17.50
CA VAL A 112 14.21 -16.77 -17.32
C VAL A 112 14.77 -15.63 -18.17
N PRO A 113 13.92 -14.89 -18.89
CA PRO A 113 14.36 -13.72 -19.64
C PRO A 113 14.90 -12.65 -18.67
N ASP A 114 16.06 -12.08 -18.99
CA ASP A 114 16.60 -10.96 -18.23
C ASP A 114 15.85 -9.67 -18.60
N LEU A 115 15.00 -9.22 -17.69
CA LEU A 115 14.18 -8.02 -17.87
C LEU A 115 14.79 -6.78 -17.19
N THR A 116 16.04 -6.87 -16.74
CA THR A 116 16.71 -5.78 -16.00
C THR A 116 16.77 -4.50 -16.82
N MET A 117 17.00 -4.60 -18.14
CA MET A 117 17.03 -3.44 -19.04
C MET A 117 15.67 -2.73 -19.20
N LEU A 118 14.57 -3.40 -18.82
CA LEU A 118 13.24 -2.81 -18.84
C LEU A 118 12.85 -2.19 -17.50
N ARG A 119 13.69 -2.25 -16.46
CA ARG A 119 13.39 -1.60 -15.18
C ARG A 119 13.78 -0.12 -15.24
N SER A 120 12.97 0.75 -14.65
CA SER A 120 13.30 2.17 -14.56
C SER A 120 14.41 2.47 -13.55
N GLY A 121 14.80 1.48 -12.74
CA GLY A 121 15.83 1.64 -11.72
C GLY A 121 15.38 2.51 -10.54
N LEU A 122 14.08 2.86 -10.47
CA LEU A 122 13.51 3.41 -9.25
C LEU A 122 13.43 2.27 -8.26
N ASP A 123 14.34 2.25 -7.30
CA ASP A 123 14.13 1.43 -6.12
C ASP A 123 12.75 1.75 -5.53
N ARG A 124 12.09 0.71 -5.00
CA ARG A 124 10.89 0.88 -4.17
C ARG A 124 11.28 1.72 -2.95
N ASP A 125 11.28 3.04 -3.09
CA ASP A 125 11.72 4.01 -2.08
C ASP A 125 12.90 3.49 -1.23
N ALA A 126 14.13 3.57 -1.75
CA ALA A 126 15.34 3.23 -0.98
C ALA A 126 15.44 4.01 0.35
N ASN A 127 14.70 5.11 0.46
CA ASN A 127 14.56 5.86 1.69
C ASN A 127 13.18 5.59 2.31
N PRO A 128 13.10 4.95 3.49
CA PRO A 128 11.83 4.85 4.20
C PRO A 128 11.24 6.25 4.42
N PRO A 129 9.90 6.38 4.56
CA PRO A 129 9.25 7.65 4.85
C PRO A 129 10.00 8.36 5.98
N ARG A 130 10.57 9.54 5.71
CA ARG A 130 11.37 10.26 6.69
C ARG A 130 10.52 10.54 7.92
N ARG A 131 10.81 9.85 9.03
CA ARG A 131 10.16 10.02 10.33
C ARG A 131 10.08 11.50 10.69
N LEU A 132 9.07 11.87 11.46
CA LEU A 132 9.01 13.20 12.03
C LEU A 132 10.14 13.35 13.05
N THR A 133 10.79 14.51 13.04
CA THR A 133 11.70 14.92 14.10
C THR A 133 10.92 15.11 15.42
N PRO A 134 11.57 15.11 16.58
CA PRO A 134 10.87 15.33 17.85
C PRO A 134 10.04 16.63 17.90
N PRO A 135 10.52 17.79 17.39
CA PRO A 135 9.69 18.99 17.29
C PRO A 135 8.49 18.84 16.36
N GLU A 136 8.66 18.23 15.19
CA GLU A 136 7.56 17.96 14.24
C GLU A 136 6.51 17.02 14.86
N ARG A 137 6.95 16.00 15.60
CA ARG A 137 6.06 15.07 16.32
C ARG A 137 5.29 15.79 17.44
N ALA A 138 5.93 16.69 18.17
CA ALA A 138 5.25 17.52 19.17
C ALA A 138 4.17 18.40 18.53
N MET A 139 4.47 19.02 17.37
CA MET A 139 3.49 19.78 16.61
C MET A 139 2.35 18.89 16.10
N LEU A 140 2.63 17.65 15.68
CA LEU A 140 1.60 16.71 15.28
C LEU A 140 0.66 16.40 16.44
N PHE A 141 1.19 16.14 17.65
CA PHE A 141 0.36 15.92 18.84
C PHE A 141 -0.51 17.14 19.16
N TYR A 142 0.04 18.35 19.03
CA TYR A 142 -0.72 19.58 19.18
C TYR A 142 -1.88 19.67 18.17
N CYS A 143 -1.63 19.42 16.88
CA CYS A 143 -2.65 19.42 15.83
C CYS A 143 -3.75 18.39 16.10
N ILE A 144 -3.38 17.16 16.50
CA ILE A 144 -4.34 16.10 16.86
C ILE A 144 -5.17 16.52 18.09
N GLY A 145 -4.55 17.15 19.08
CA GLY A 145 -5.21 17.66 20.28
C GLY A 145 -6.26 18.72 19.96
N MET A 146 -5.95 19.62 19.02
CA MET A 146 -6.84 20.69 18.55
C MET A 146 -7.90 20.23 17.55
N TRP A 147 -7.81 19.00 17.02
CA TRP A 147 -8.76 18.45 16.05
C TRP A 147 -10.12 18.15 16.69
N GLY A 148 -10.94 19.20 16.78
CA GLY A 148 -12.24 19.20 17.45
C GLY A 148 -13.47 19.30 16.52
N PRO A 149 -14.66 19.54 17.11
CA PRO A 149 -15.91 19.72 16.36
C PRO A 149 -15.86 20.77 15.27
N ASP A 150 -15.07 21.83 15.47
CA ASP A 150 -14.91 22.94 14.51
C ASP A 150 -14.17 22.53 13.23
N HIS A 151 -13.42 21.42 13.28
CA HIS A 151 -12.63 20.91 12.15
C HIS A 151 -13.38 19.82 11.38
N ALA A 152 -14.08 18.92 12.07
CA ALA A 152 -14.76 17.80 11.44
C ALA A 152 -15.94 17.26 12.27
N ARG A 153 -17.04 16.91 11.58
CA ARG A 153 -18.19 16.23 12.18
C ARG A 153 -17.81 14.94 12.94
N HIS A 154 -16.82 14.21 12.42
CA HIS A 154 -16.38 12.92 12.97
C HIS A 154 -14.99 13.02 13.63
N TYR A 155 -14.64 14.18 14.19
CA TYR A 155 -13.30 14.45 14.76
C TYR A 155 -12.76 13.39 15.73
N ARG A 156 -13.63 12.72 16.52
CA ARG A 156 -13.20 11.64 17.43
C ARG A 156 -12.65 10.42 16.69
N ARG A 157 -13.30 10.03 15.59
CA ARG A 157 -12.83 8.97 14.69
C ARG A 157 -11.48 9.37 14.10
N ASP A 158 -11.40 10.60 13.64
CA ASP A 158 -10.24 11.13 12.93
C ASP A 158 -9.01 11.19 13.87
N ARG A 159 -9.20 11.65 15.11
CA ARG A 159 -8.18 11.58 16.16
C ARG A 159 -7.72 10.15 16.42
N LEU A 160 -8.66 9.20 16.54
CA LEU A 160 -8.31 7.79 16.73
C LEU A 160 -7.50 7.24 15.55
N VAL A 161 -7.86 7.57 14.31
CA VAL A 161 -7.08 7.17 13.12
C VAL A 161 -5.65 7.69 13.21
N ALA A 162 -5.44 8.95 13.59
CA ALA A 162 -4.10 9.52 13.75
C ALA A 162 -3.29 8.82 14.85
N PHE A 163 -3.90 8.48 15.98
CA PHE A 163 -3.23 7.74 17.05
C PHE A 163 -2.93 6.28 16.68
N LEU A 164 -3.83 5.59 15.97
CA LEU A 164 -3.55 4.25 15.45
C LEU A 164 -2.38 4.24 14.46
N LEU A 165 -2.22 5.30 13.66
CA LEU A 165 -1.00 5.45 12.86
C LEU A 165 0.22 5.59 13.78
N LEU A 166 0.17 6.40 14.84
CA LEU A 166 1.29 6.51 15.81
C LEU A 166 1.62 5.20 16.56
N GLU A 167 0.69 4.24 16.64
CA GLU A 167 0.96 2.86 17.12
C GLU A 167 1.74 1.99 16.12
N GLY A 168 2.04 2.55 14.94
CA GLY A 168 2.73 1.87 13.86
C GLY A 168 1.83 1.05 12.94
N LEU A 169 0.50 1.18 13.04
CA LEU A 169 -0.39 0.59 12.04
C LEU A 169 -0.24 1.35 10.72
N ARG A 170 -0.07 0.61 9.63
CA ARG A 170 -0.08 1.15 8.27
C ARG A 170 -1.46 1.69 7.90
N PRO A 171 -1.58 2.62 6.93
CA PRO A 171 -2.86 3.15 6.51
C PRO A 171 -3.90 2.07 6.19
N ALA A 172 -3.50 1.00 5.49
CA ALA A 172 -4.36 -0.13 5.18
C ALA A 172 -4.71 -1.00 6.39
N GLU A 173 -3.87 -1.06 7.42
CA GLU A 173 -4.18 -1.79 8.67
C GLU A 173 -5.20 -1.01 9.50
N VAL A 174 -5.07 0.32 9.57
CA VAL A 174 -6.02 1.19 10.29
C VAL A 174 -7.44 1.02 9.76
N THR A 175 -7.63 0.92 8.44
CA THR A 175 -8.96 0.71 7.84
C THR A 175 -9.54 -0.68 8.11
N ARG A 176 -8.70 -1.64 8.50
CA ARG A 176 -9.05 -3.05 8.69
C ARG A 176 -9.11 -3.49 10.15
N VAL A 177 -8.69 -2.65 11.11
CA VAL A 177 -8.85 -2.97 12.54
C VAL A 177 -10.29 -3.41 12.78
N ASP A 178 -10.47 -4.61 13.31
CA ASP A 178 -11.78 -5.23 13.50
C ASP A 178 -12.15 -5.12 14.98
N ILE A 179 -13.37 -4.66 15.28
CA ILE A 179 -13.83 -4.47 16.66
C ILE A 179 -13.93 -5.78 17.45
N ARG A 180 -14.02 -6.93 16.77
CA ARG A 180 -14.01 -8.26 17.41
C ARG A 180 -12.61 -8.66 17.87
N HIS A 181 -11.58 -8.01 17.34
CA HIS A 181 -10.17 -8.20 17.71
C HIS A 181 -9.62 -7.01 18.50
N LEU A 182 -10.52 -6.38 19.26
CA LEU A 182 -10.23 -5.32 20.21
C LEU A 182 -10.39 -5.90 21.61
N TYR A 183 -9.28 -6.06 22.33
CA TYR A 183 -9.25 -6.75 23.63
C TYR A 183 -8.87 -5.76 24.74
N ASP A 184 -9.72 -5.65 25.76
CA ASP A 184 -9.36 -4.93 27.00
C ASP A 184 -8.53 -5.87 27.88
N VAL A 185 -7.29 -5.49 28.16
CA VAL A 185 -6.32 -6.32 28.92
C VAL A 185 -6.50 -6.14 30.44
N GLN A 186 -7.48 -5.34 30.87
CA GLN A 186 -7.88 -5.12 32.28
C GLN A 186 -6.84 -4.40 33.16
N ASP A 187 -5.71 -3.97 32.60
CA ASP A 187 -4.70 -3.13 33.25
C ASP A 187 -4.75 -1.67 32.77
N GLY A 188 -5.80 -1.30 32.03
CA GLY A 188 -5.96 0.00 31.40
C GLY A 188 -5.39 0.07 29.97
N THR A 189 -4.76 -1.00 29.48
CA THR A 189 -4.32 -1.12 28.09
C THR A 189 -5.33 -1.88 27.24
N TRP A 190 -5.27 -1.64 25.93
CA TRP A 190 -6.10 -2.33 24.95
C TRP A 190 -5.21 -2.92 23.88
N GLU A 191 -5.58 -4.07 23.35
CA GLU A 191 -4.90 -4.70 22.23
C GLU A 191 -5.77 -4.64 20.98
N VAL A 192 -5.14 -4.34 19.85
CA VAL A 192 -5.78 -4.39 18.54
C VAL A 192 -5.04 -5.31 17.61
N ARG A 193 -5.81 -5.87 16.68
CA ARG A 193 -5.28 -6.59 15.53
C ARG A 193 -6.03 -6.17 14.27
N ALA A 194 -5.32 -6.13 13.16
CA ALA A 194 -5.87 -5.85 11.85
C ALA A 194 -5.77 -7.13 11.01
N PRO A 195 -6.89 -7.82 10.75
CA PRO A 195 -6.91 -8.99 9.88
C PRO A 195 -6.31 -8.67 8.51
N ASP A 196 -5.77 -9.68 7.83
CA ASP A 196 -5.39 -9.59 6.42
C ASP A 196 -6.62 -9.37 5.50
N TYR A 197 -6.41 -9.21 4.20
CA TYR A 197 -7.51 -8.91 3.26
C TYR A 197 -8.57 -10.01 3.18
N GLU A 198 -8.19 -11.26 3.49
CA GLU A 198 -9.07 -12.44 3.43
C GLU A 198 -9.64 -12.79 4.81
N TYR A 199 -9.26 -12.06 5.86
CA TYR A 199 -9.62 -12.31 7.26
C TYR A 199 -9.18 -13.70 7.76
N GLU A 200 -8.21 -14.33 7.10
CA GLU A 200 -7.68 -15.65 7.46
C GLU A 200 -6.61 -15.54 8.55
N ALA A 201 -5.79 -14.49 8.49
CA ALA A 201 -4.82 -14.17 9.53
C ALA A 201 -5.18 -12.87 10.23
N VAL A 202 -5.24 -12.90 11.57
CA VAL A 202 -5.62 -11.73 12.38
C VAL A 202 -4.53 -10.63 12.39
N GLY A 203 -3.37 -10.87 11.77
CA GLY A 203 -2.28 -9.90 11.67
C GLY A 203 -1.46 -9.72 12.96
N LYS A 204 -0.53 -8.77 12.92
CA LYS A 204 0.35 -8.44 14.06
C LYS A 204 -0.48 -7.86 15.21
N LYS A 205 -0.13 -8.23 16.43
CA LYS A 205 -0.67 -7.63 17.66
C LYS A 205 -0.04 -6.26 17.90
N HIS A 206 -0.89 -5.26 18.17
CA HIS A 206 -0.48 -3.95 18.66
C HIS A 206 -1.09 -3.73 20.05
N VAL A 207 -0.26 -3.39 21.03
CA VAL A 207 -0.71 -2.91 22.35
C VAL A 207 -0.85 -1.40 22.25
N LEU A 208 -2.02 -0.89 22.58
CA LEU A 208 -2.34 0.53 22.47
C LEU A 208 -1.78 1.31 23.65
N GLU A 209 -1.06 2.38 23.34
CA GLU A 209 -0.61 3.40 24.28
C GLU A 209 -1.78 4.15 24.91
N SER A 210 -1.54 4.75 26.08
CA SER A 210 -2.58 5.41 26.88
C SER A 210 -3.34 6.51 26.12
N LEU A 211 -2.65 7.27 25.26
CA LEU A 211 -3.27 8.31 24.43
C LEU A 211 -4.23 7.69 23.40
N THR A 212 -3.86 6.57 22.80
CA THR A 212 -4.71 5.84 21.84
C THR A 212 -5.90 5.20 22.55
N VAL A 213 -5.70 4.60 23.73
CA VAL A 213 -6.78 4.08 24.57
C VAL A 213 -7.77 5.18 24.93
N ALA A 214 -7.29 6.37 25.32
CA ALA A 214 -8.16 7.50 25.62
C ALA A 214 -8.96 7.95 24.40
N ALA A 215 -8.33 8.04 23.22
CA ALA A 215 -9.00 8.36 21.97
C ALA A 215 -10.03 7.28 21.55
N LEU A 216 -9.71 6.01 21.77
CA LEU A 216 -10.59 4.88 21.52
C LEU A 216 -11.84 4.95 22.41
N LYS A 217 -11.65 5.11 23.72
CA LYS A 217 -12.74 5.25 24.69
C LYS A 217 -13.61 6.47 24.39
N ALA A 218 -13.02 7.57 23.93
CA ALA A 218 -13.76 8.73 23.48
C ALA A 218 -14.54 8.46 22.18
N TYR A 219 -14.01 7.65 21.26
CA TYR A 219 -14.64 7.34 19.99
C TYR A 219 -15.81 6.36 20.11
N LEU A 220 -15.64 5.24 20.84
CA LEU A 220 -16.57 4.11 20.85
C LEU A 220 -18.04 4.50 21.13
N PRO A 221 -18.37 5.37 22.11
CA PRO A 221 -19.76 5.79 22.36
C PRO A 221 -20.39 6.57 21.20
N HIS A 222 -19.56 7.17 20.35
CA HIS A 222 -19.97 7.97 19.19
C HIS A 222 -19.69 7.26 17.86
N ARG A 223 -19.30 5.99 17.91
CA ARG A 223 -19.03 5.20 16.71
C ARG A 223 -20.32 5.08 15.90
N ILE A 224 -20.20 5.37 14.60
CA ILE A 224 -21.30 5.24 13.65
C ILE A 224 -21.83 3.80 13.68
N ARG A 225 -23.15 3.63 13.60
CA ARG A 225 -23.74 2.29 13.54
C ARG A 225 -23.21 1.53 12.31
N PRO A 226 -22.65 0.33 12.48
CA PRO A 226 -22.17 -0.45 11.34
C PRO A 226 -23.34 -0.89 10.45
N ALA A 227 -23.07 -1.02 9.15
CA ALA A 227 -23.93 -1.77 8.26
C ALA A 227 -23.91 -3.27 8.63
N GLU A 228 -24.89 -4.03 8.12
CA GLU A 228 -24.96 -5.48 8.36
C GLU A 228 -23.66 -6.18 7.93
N GLY A 229 -23.15 -7.08 8.78
CA GLY A 229 -21.90 -7.80 8.54
C GLY A 229 -20.61 -6.98 8.67
N VAL A 230 -20.69 -5.68 8.99
CA VAL A 230 -19.49 -4.83 9.10
C VAL A 230 -18.94 -4.82 10.53
N HIS A 231 -17.71 -5.29 10.68
CA HIS A 231 -17.00 -5.34 11.97
C HIS A 231 -15.81 -4.39 12.08
N ALA A 232 -15.47 -3.64 11.02
CA ALA A 232 -14.36 -2.68 11.06
C ALA A 232 -14.57 -1.63 12.16
N LEU A 233 -13.56 -1.38 12.99
CA LEU A 233 -13.57 -0.41 14.07
C LEU A 233 -13.85 1.00 13.53
N ILE A 234 -13.15 1.40 12.47
CA ILE A 234 -13.23 2.75 11.90
C ILE A 234 -14.21 2.79 10.73
N LEU A 235 -15.29 3.56 10.89
CA LEU A 235 -16.39 3.63 9.93
C LEU A 235 -16.57 5.01 9.28
N GLY A 236 -17.00 5.00 8.02
CA GLY A 236 -17.52 6.15 7.29
C GLY A 236 -19.00 6.44 7.60
N GLN A 237 -19.54 7.51 7.01
CA GLN A 237 -20.90 7.99 7.26
C GLN A 237 -22.01 6.95 6.99
N GLY A 238 -21.78 6.03 6.06
CA GLY A 238 -22.73 4.96 5.72
C GLY A 238 -22.59 3.67 6.54
N GLY A 239 -21.83 3.67 7.64
CA GLY A 239 -21.61 2.47 8.45
C GLY A 239 -20.70 1.42 7.80
N ARG A 240 -20.06 1.75 6.68
CA ARG A 240 -19.05 0.94 5.99
C ARG A 240 -17.63 1.34 6.44
N PRO A 241 -16.62 0.46 6.29
CA PRO A 241 -15.24 0.82 6.58
C PRO A 241 -14.80 2.06 5.78
N ILE A 242 -13.91 2.86 6.36
CA ILE A 242 -13.23 3.93 5.61
C ILE A 242 -12.33 3.33 4.51
N THR A 243 -12.15 4.06 3.42
CA THR A 243 -11.29 3.63 2.31
C THR A 243 -9.80 3.83 2.64
N THR A 244 -8.92 3.04 2.01
CA THR A 244 -7.47 3.02 2.30
C THR A 244 -6.77 4.36 2.03
N ASP A 245 -7.33 5.22 1.18
CA ASP A 245 -6.83 6.58 0.92
C ASP A 245 -7.22 7.58 2.02
N TYR A 246 -8.25 7.27 2.82
CA TYR A 246 -8.79 8.18 3.84
C TYR A 246 -7.75 8.60 4.89
N PRO A 247 -6.93 7.71 5.49
CA PRO A 247 -5.91 8.11 6.45
C PRO A 247 -4.95 9.18 5.90
N ASN A 248 -4.53 9.07 4.63
CA ASN A 248 -3.65 10.06 4.02
C ASN A 248 -4.34 11.42 3.80
N LYS A 249 -5.61 11.41 3.37
CA LYS A 249 -6.42 12.64 3.25
C LYS A 249 -6.58 13.32 4.60
N LEU A 250 -6.91 12.54 5.63
CA LEU A 250 -7.08 13.03 6.98
C LEU A 250 -5.79 13.63 7.53
N VAL A 251 -4.66 12.92 7.40
CA VAL A 251 -3.37 13.41 7.88
C VAL A 251 -3.02 14.74 7.24
N ARG A 252 -3.21 14.89 5.92
CA ARG A 252 -3.03 16.17 5.23
C ARG A 252 -3.90 17.28 5.82
N GLN A 253 -5.16 17.00 6.14
CA GLN A 253 -6.05 17.97 6.76
C GLN A 253 -5.59 18.36 8.17
N ILE A 254 -5.24 17.39 9.02
CA ILE A 254 -4.74 17.66 10.38
C ILE A 254 -3.45 18.49 10.31
N VAL A 255 -2.47 18.11 9.49
CA VAL A 255 -1.20 18.85 9.45
C VAL A 255 -1.30 20.21 8.78
N SER A 256 -2.34 20.44 7.95
CA SER A 256 -2.56 21.74 7.31
C SER A 256 -2.91 22.85 8.31
N THR A 257 -3.29 22.51 9.54
CA THR A 257 -3.56 23.51 10.60
C THR A 257 -2.29 24.13 11.16
N GLU A 258 -1.11 23.57 10.87
CA GLU A 258 0.18 24.03 11.39
C GLU A 258 1.18 24.23 10.24
N PRO A 259 1.61 25.47 9.96
CA PRO A 259 2.44 25.79 8.79
C PRO A 259 3.72 24.96 8.69
N SER A 260 4.38 24.69 9.83
CA SER A 260 5.64 23.95 9.87
C SER A 260 5.50 22.50 9.37
N LEU A 261 4.36 21.86 9.62
CA LEU A 261 4.08 20.51 9.12
C LEU A 261 3.49 20.51 7.70
N ALA A 262 2.65 21.51 7.40
CA ALA A 262 2.03 21.66 6.08
C ALA A 262 3.06 21.88 4.96
N GLN A 263 4.13 22.64 5.25
CA GLN A 263 5.17 23.01 4.29
C GLN A 263 6.38 22.06 4.29
N ARG A 264 6.35 21.02 5.13
CA ARG A 264 7.46 20.07 5.28
C ARG A 264 7.77 19.35 3.97
N GLN A 265 9.07 19.15 3.70
CA GLN A 265 9.56 18.31 2.59
C GLN A 265 10.46 17.17 3.10
N PRO A 266 10.13 15.89 2.86
CA PRO A 266 8.92 15.41 2.18
C PRO A 266 7.64 15.67 3.02
N PRO A 267 6.45 15.71 2.38
CA PRO A 267 5.20 16.00 3.07
C PRO A 267 4.91 14.94 4.15
N VAL A 268 4.19 15.36 5.20
CA VAL A 268 3.72 14.42 6.23
C VAL A 268 2.61 13.54 5.63
N THR A 269 2.86 12.24 5.59
CA THR A 269 1.90 11.22 5.12
C THR A 269 1.46 10.33 6.27
N ALA A 270 0.41 9.53 6.08
CA ALA A 270 0.01 8.54 7.05
C ALA A 270 1.10 7.48 7.29
N ASP A 271 1.86 7.10 6.26
CA ASP A 271 3.04 6.24 6.41
C ASP A 271 4.18 6.94 7.18
N THR A 272 4.40 8.24 6.97
CA THR A 272 5.35 9.03 7.77
C THR A 272 5.03 8.92 9.26
N ILE A 273 3.76 9.07 9.63
CA ILE A 273 3.30 8.97 11.03
C ILE A 273 3.46 7.53 11.54
N ALA A 274 3.05 6.54 10.76
CA ALA A 274 3.19 5.11 11.10
C ALA A 274 4.65 4.69 11.36
N HIS A 275 5.59 5.27 10.63
CA HIS A 275 7.01 5.03 10.86
C HIS A 275 7.60 5.81 12.03
N THR A 276 6.97 6.91 12.45
CA THR A 276 7.50 7.80 13.49
C THR A 276 7.31 7.19 14.88
N GLY A 277 6.13 6.64 15.18
CA GLY A 277 5.80 6.13 16.52
C GLY A 277 5.51 7.23 17.55
N PHE A 278 4.98 6.85 18.71
CA PHE A 278 4.73 7.77 19.84
C PHE A 278 6.02 8.37 20.41
N TRP A 279 7.00 7.51 20.62
CA TRP A 279 8.23 7.83 21.34
C TRP A 279 9.42 7.43 20.48
N ASP A 280 10.56 8.06 20.76
CA ASP A 280 11.79 7.60 20.12
C ASP A 280 12.06 6.18 20.61
N THR A 281 12.23 5.26 19.66
CA THR A 281 12.70 3.92 20.00
C THR A 281 14.04 4.10 20.70
N PRO A 282 14.23 3.63 21.94
CA PRO A 282 15.53 3.67 22.58
C PRO A 282 16.53 3.03 21.63
N VAL A 283 17.65 3.72 21.36
CA VAL A 283 18.76 3.11 20.64
C VAL A 283 19.21 1.95 21.53
N GLY A 284 18.98 0.72 21.08
CA GLY A 284 19.06 -0.47 21.92
C GLY A 284 20.35 -0.55 22.72
N GLY A 285 20.21 -0.95 23.99
CA GLY A 285 21.25 -1.69 24.71
C GLY A 285 21.26 -3.15 24.30
#